data_AF-A0A819G607-F1
#
_entry.id   AF-A0A819G607-F1
#
_cell.length_a   1.000
_cell.length_b   1.000
_cell.length_c   1.000
_cell.angle_alpha   90.00
_cell.angle_beta   90.00
_cell.angle_gamma   90.00
#
_symmetry.space_group_name_H-M   'P 1'
#
loop_
_entity.id
_entity.type
_entity.pdbx_description
1 polymer ?
#
loop_
_entity_poly.entity_id
_entity_poly.type
_entity_poly.pdbx_seq_one_letter_code
_entity_poly.pdbx_strand_id
1 'polypeptide(L)'
;MTDFETGTIKSVKNMLSNVLHKGCLFHFSQALWRQVQSKGLTTTYNEDEYFRLNVKKLIALAFVPLDQVITGFDFICDQFDDDADDLLDYFQKTSIGEKRRRGAGRKNPQFDHKLWTVNDRAVATIPRSNNSVEGWHNAFANRVALNHPNIVKLAEKIRLEQSKFE
;
A
#
# COMPACT_ATOMS: atom_id res chain seq x y z
N MET A 1 3.09 -8.19 -7.11
CA MET A 1 2.57 -7.15 -6.19
C MET A 1 3.25 -7.36 -4.86
N THR A 2 3.66 -6.30 -4.15
CA THR A 2 4.36 -6.42 -2.86
C THR A 2 3.88 -5.37 -1.86
N ASP A 3 4.38 -5.49 -0.64
CA ASP A 3 4.22 -4.51 0.42
C ASP A 3 5.14 -3.30 0.17
N PHE A 4 4.95 -2.25 0.98
CA PHE A 4 5.66 -0.98 0.87
C PHE A 4 7.02 -0.99 1.57
N GLU A 5 7.79 -2.06 1.37
CA GLU A 5 9.13 -2.21 1.91
C GLU A 5 10.18 -1.81 0.88
N THR A 6 11.02 -0.83 1.22
CA THR A 6 12.01 -0.27 0.29
C THR A 6 13.02 -1.33 -0.17
N GLY A 7 13.41 -2.27 0.70
CA GLY A 7 14.30 -3.38 0.35
C GLY A 7 13.69 -4.28 -0.71
N THR A 8 12.48 -4.77 -0.46
CA THR A 8 11.70 -5.61 -1.38
C THR A 8 11.48 -4.94 -2.72
N ILE A 9 11.08 -3.66 -2.74
CA ILE A 9 10.88 -2.90 -3.99
C ILE A 9 12.17 -2.77 -4.78
N LYS A 10 13.29 -2.45 -4.13
CA LYS A 10 14.60 -2.35 -4.80
C LYS A 10 15.04 -3.69 -5.37
N SER A 11 14.91 -4.77 -4.60
CA SER A 11 15.27 -6.13 -5.05
C SER A 11 14.46 -6.56 -6.27
N VAL A 12 13.13 -6.33 -6.27
CA VAL A 12 12.28 -6.63 -7.43
C VAL A 12 12.72 -5.83 -8.65
N LYS A 13 12.96 -4.52 -8.52
CA LYS A 13 13.42 -3.68 -9.63
C LYS A 13 14.76 -4.15 -10.21
N ASN A 14 15.69 -4.60 -9.36
CA ASN A 14 17.02 -5.03 -9.78
C ASN A 14 17.02 -6.42 -10.41
N MET A 15 16.22 -7.34 -9.89
CA MET A 15 16.20 -8.75 -10.33
C MET A 15 15.21 -9.00 -11.48
N LEU A 16 14.13 -8.22 -11.54
CA LEU A 16 13.02 -8.40 -12.47
C LEU A 16 12.76 -7.11 -13.25
N SER A 17 13.74 -6.68 -14.06
CA SER A 17 13.69 -5.38 -14.76
C SER A 17 12.52 -5.22 -15.74
N ASN A 18 11.95 -6.32 -16.24
CA ASN A 18 10.89 -6.32 -17.24
C ASN A 18 9.48 -6.59 -16.67
N VAL A 19 9.30 -6.57 -15.34
CA VAL A 19 7.97 -6.79 -14.73
C VAL A 19 7.32 -5.49 -14.30
N LEU A 20 6.01 -5.39 -14.49
CA LEU A 20 5.22 -4.30 -13.90
C LEU A 20 5.08 -4.54 -12.39
N HIS A 21 5.93 -3.87 -11.61
CA HIS A 21 5.85 -3.93 -10.17
C HIS A 21 4.76 -2.99 -9.64
N LYS A 22 3.86 -3.54 -8.81
CA LYS A 22 2.76 -2.82 -8.15
C LYS A 22 2.78 -3.07 -6.65
N GLY A 23 2.41 -2.06 -5.87
CA GLY A 23 2.12 -2.15 -4.45
C GLY A 23 0.72 -2.71 -4.21
N CYS A 24 0.52 -3.34 -3.06
CA CYS A 24 -0.80 -3.82 -2.63
C CYS A 24 -1.63 -2.67 -2.05
N LEU A 25 -2.85 -2.45 -2.55
CA LEU A 25 -3.75 -1.40 -2.04
C LEU A 25 -4.11 -1.59 -0.56
N PHE A 26 -4.24 -2.84 -0.12
CA PHE A 26 -4.50 -3.14 1.29
C PHE A 26 -3.34 -2.65 2.17
N HIS A 27 -2.10 -2.96 1.80
CA HIS A 27 -0.92 -2.50 2.53
C HIS A 27 -0.69 -0.99 2.42
N PHE A 28 -1.03 -0.37 1.29
CA PHE A 28 -1.04 1.08 1.16
C PHE A 28 -2.00 1.72 2.17
N SER A 29 -3.22 1.21 2.24
CA SER A 29 -4.26 1.67 3.17
C SER A 29 -3.85 1.46 4.63
N GLN A 30 -3.25 0.30 4.91
CA GLN A 30 -2.76 -0.05 6.24
C GLN A 30 -1.57 0.82 6.67
N ALA A 31 -0.68 1.20 5.75
CA ALA A 31 0.41 2.12 6.03
C ALA A 31 -0.10 3.50 6.46
N LEU A 32 -1.12 4.03 5.76
CA LEU A 32 -1.76 5.28 6.15
C LEU A 32 -2.47 5.16 7.51
N TRP A 33 -3.19 4.05 7.74
CA TRP A 33 -3.84 3.80 9.03
C TRP A 33 -2.84 3.77 10.20
N ARG A 34 -1.68 3.12 10.02
CA ARG A 34 -0.62 3.14 11.04
C ARG A 34 -0.13 4.56 11.34
N GLN A 35 -0.14 5.46 10.35
CA GLN A 35 0.23 6.86 10.58
C GLN A 35 -0.83 7.64 11.33
N VAL A 36 -2.12 7.42 11.03
CA VAL A 36 -3.23 7.95 11.83
C VAL A 36 -3.05 7.53 13.29
N GLN A 37 -2.75 6.26 13.54
CA GLN A 37 -2.50 5.74 14.89
C GLN A 37 -1.27 6.36 15.55
N SER A 38 -0.12 6.38 14.88
CA SER A 38 1.13 6.87 15.47
C SER A 38 1.13 8.36 15.77
N LYS A 39 0.26 9.13 15.10
CA LYS A 39 0.11 10.58 15.28
C LYS A 39 -0.97 10.94 16.31
N GLY A 40 -1.58 9.96 16.97
CA GLY A 40 -2.63 10.19 17.97
C GLY A 40 -3.99 10.54 17.37
N LEU A 41 -4.17 10.44 16.06
CA LEU A 41 -5.39 10.85 15.33
C LEU A 41 -6.49 9.77 15.33
N THR A 42 -6.35 8.73 16.16
CA THR A 42 -7.30 7.61 16.19
C THR A 42 -8.67 8.05 16.71
N THR A 43 -8.71 8.86 17.76
CA THR A 43 -9.96 9.40 18.33
C THR A 43 -10.66 10.28 17.30
N THR A 44 -9.95 11.26 16.73
CA THR A 44 -10.46 12.14 15.66
C THR A 44 -11.01 11.32 14.49
N TYR A 45 -10.30 10.30 14.02
CA TYR A 45 -10.79 9.43 12.95
C TYR A 45 -12.08 8.68 13.28
N ASN A 46 -12.28 8.29 14.54
CA ASN A 46 -13.47 7.55 14.94
C ASN A 46 -14.68 8.47 15.17
N GLU A 47 -14.44 9.65 15.73
CA GLU A 47 -15.49 10.57 16.18
C GLU A 47 -15.87 11.61 15.11
N ASP A 48 -14.93 12.04 14.28
CA ASP A 48 -15.17 12.99 13.19
C ASP A 48 -15.31 12.28 11.83
N GLU A 49 -16.51 12.36 11.27
CA GLU A 49 -16.82 11.82 9.95
C GLU A 49 -16.09 12.54 8.83
N TYR A 50 -15.88 13.86 8.94
CA TYR A 50 -15.24 14.67 7.92
C TYR A 50 -13.75 14.34 7.81
N PHE A 51 -13.03 14.35 8.94
CA PHE A 51 -11.64 13.88 8.99
C PHE A 51 -11.50 12.46 8.45
N ARG A 52 -12.35 11.53 8.90
CA ARG A 52 -12.35 10.14 8.41
C ARG A 52 -12.56 10.05 6.91
N LEU A 53 -13.47 10.84 6.35
CA LEU A 53 -13.72 10.89 4.92
C LEU A 53 -12.49 11.40 4.17
N ASN A 54 -11.81 12.43 4.67
CA ASN A 54 -10.60 12.96 4.03
C ASN A 54 -9.42 11.97 4.06
N VAL A 55 -9.24 11.23 5.17
CA VAL A 55 -8.28 10.11 5.21
C VAL A 55 -8.64 9.03 4.18
N LYS A 56 -9.92 8.70 4.02
CA LYS A 56 -10.37 7.76 2.96
C LYS A 56 -10.12 8.31 1.56
N LYS A 57 -10.25 9.61 1.33
CA LYS A 57 -9.91 10.25 0.05
C LYS A 57 -8.42 10.12 -0.27
N LEU A 58 -7.53 10.22 0.72
CA LEU A 58 -6.09 9.96 0.52
C LEU A 58 -5.83 8.53 0.01
N ILE A 59 -6.55 7.53 0.52
CA ILE A 59 -6.49 6.15 0.00
C ILE A 59 -7.09 6.09 -1.41
N ALA A 60 -8.19 6.81 -1.65
CA ALA A 60 -8.88 6.85 -2.93
C ALA A 60 -8.04 7.47 -4.06
N LEU A 61 -7.00 8.25 -3.74
CA LEU A 61 -6.03 8.72 -4.74
C LEU A 61 -5.39 7.58 -5.54
N ALA A 62 -5.34 6.36 -4.98
CA ALA A 62 -4.84 5.21 -5.71
C ALA A 62 -5.67 4.89 -6.96
N PHE A 63 -6.93 5.33 -7.02
CA PHE A 63 -7.83 5.11 -8.17
C PHE A 63 -7.85 6.28 -9.15
N VAL A 64 -7.19 7.39 -8.84
CA VAL A 64 -7.13 8.56 -9.72
C VAL A 64 -6.13 8.29 -10.85
N PRO A 65 -6.39 8.78 -12.09
CA PRO A 65 -5.41 8.75 -13.17
C PRO A 65 -4.07 9.37 -12.75
N LEU A 66 -2.97 8.82 -13.26
CA LEU A 66 -1.63 9.12 -12.75
C LEU A 66 -1.24 10.60 -12.92
N ASP A 67 -1.73 11.23 -13.98
CA ASP A 67 -1.56 12.66 -14.29
C ASP A 67 -2.38 13.58 -13.37
N GLN A 68 -3.40 13.04 -12.69
CA GLN A 68 -4.28 13.80 -11.80
C GLN A 68 -3.97 13.57 -10.31
N VAL A 69 -3.07 12.64 -9.97
CA VAL A 69 -2.72 12.31 -8.58
C VAL A 69 -2.30 13.54 -7.77
N ILE A 70 -1.43 14.39 -8.34
CA ILE A 70 -0.93 15.58 -7.65
C ILE A 70 -2.06 16.58 -7.41
N THR A 71 -2.87 16.86 -8.44
CA THR A 71 -4.01 17.79 -8.35
C THR A 71 -5.05 17.29 -7.35
N GLY A 72 -5.35 15.98 -7.37
CA GLY A 72 -6.26 15.36 -6.42
C GLY A 72 -5.76 15.45 -4.99
N PHE A 73 -4.46 15.28 -4.77
CA PHE A 73 -3.86 15.46 -3.45
C PHE A 73 -3.95 16.91 -2.97
N ASP A 74 -3.58 17.88 -3.82
CA ASP A 74 -3.65 19.30 -3.47
C ASP A 74 -5.10 19.69 -3.11
N PHE A 75 -6.11 19.20 -3.85
CA PHE A 75 -7.53 19.39 -3.51
C PHE A 75 -7.90 18.78 -2.15
N ILE A 76 -7.40 17.60 -1.81
CA ILE A 76 -7.69 16.94 -0.53
C ILE A 76 -7.02 17.69 0.63
N CYS A 77 -5.82 18.22 0.46
CA CYS A 77 -5.14 19.02 1.48
C CYS A 77 -6.00 20.21 1.93
N ASP A 78 -6.64 20.90 0.98
CA ASP A 78 -7.53 22.04 1.27
C ASP A 78 -8.81 21.63 2.02
N GLN A 79 -9.03 20.34 2.27
CA GLN A 79 -10.16 19.81 3.04
C GLN A 79 -9.76 19.39 4.46
N PHE A 80 -8.49 19.38 4.82
CA PHE A 80 -8.08 19.05 6.19
C PHE A 80 -8.00 20.32 7.04
N ASP A 81 -8.30 20.17 8.32
CA ASP A 81 -7.98 21.18 9.33
C ASP A 81 -6.48 21.13 9.69
N ASP A 82 -5.98 22.17 10.35
CA ASP A 82 -4.56 22.37 10.67
C ASP A 82 -3.94 21.23 11.55
N ASP A 83 -4.76 20.40 12.18
CA ASP A 83 -4.30 19.30 13.05
C ASP A 83 -3.81 18.05 12.28
N ALA A 84 -3.99 18.02 10.95
CA ALA A 84 -3.60 16.90 10.09
C ALA A 84 -2.26 17.09 9.35
N ASP A 85 -1.57 18.21 9.54
CA ASP A 85 -0.32 18.56 8.83
C ASP A 85 0.69 17.43 8.83
N ASP A 86 0.88 16.83 10.00
CA ASP A 86 1.81 15.75 10.23
C ASP A 86 1.50 14.50 9.38
N LEU A 87 0.21 14.20 9.17
CA LEU A 87 -0.27 13.10 8.34
C LEU A 87 -0.11 13.42 6.85
N LEU A 88 -0.42 14.67 6.47
CA LEU A 88 -0.26 15.17 5.10
C LEU A 88 1.20 15.22 4.67
N ASP A 89 2.10 15.64 5.56
CA ASP A 89 3.55 15.65 5.32
C ASP A 89 4.09 14.24 5.10
N TYR A 90 3.63 13.28 5.90
CA TYR A 90 3.95 11.87 5.67
C TYR A 90 3.50 11.42 4.28
N PHE A 91 2.24 11.67 3.92
CA PHE A 91 1.69 11.24 2.64
C PHE A 91 2.39 11.94 1.47
N GLN A 92 2.69 13.23 1.63
CA GLN A 92 3.40 14.03 0.65
C GLN A 92 4.80 13.46 0.43
N LYS A 93 5.57 13.22 1.48
CA LYS A 93 6.94 12.67 1.38
C LYS A 93 6.96 11.26 0.78
N THR A 94 6.04 10.40 1.19
CA THR A 94 6.06 8.98 0.81
C THR A 94 5.46 8.73 -0.57
N SER A 95 4.41 9.45 -0.93
CA SER A 95 3.52 9.07 -2.05
C SER A 95 3.39 10.15 -3.12
N ILE A 96 3.51 11.44 -2.80
CA ILE A 96 3.30 12.54 -3.77
C ILE A 96 4.59 13.15 -4.29
N GLY A 97 5.54 13.43 -3.40
CA GLY A 97 6.72 14.23 -3.64
C GLY A 97 6.57 15.65 -3.08
N GLU A 98 7.49 16.04 -2.20
CA GLU A 98 7.53 17.37 -1.59
C GLU A 98 7.76 18.46 -2.64
N LYS A 99 7.10 19.61 -2.49
CA LYS A 99 7.35 20.79 -3.34
C LYS A 99 8.80 21.27 -3.15
N ARG A 100 9.50 21.53 -4.26
CA ARG A 100 10.83 22.17 -4.21
C ARG A 100 10.68 23.67 -4.03
N ARG A 101 11.69 24.29 -3.42
CA ARG A 101 11.73 25.75 -3.26
C ARG A 101 11.70 26.44 -4.63
N ARG A 102 11.11 27.64 -4.68
CA ARG A 102 11.11 28.56 -5.84
C ARG A 102 10.51 27.95 -7.13
N GLY A 103 9.49 27.09 -7.01
CA GLY A 103 8.77 26.58 -8.18
C GLY A 103 9.53 25.56 -9.04
N ALA A 104 10.64 24.99 -8.54
CA ALA A 104 11.47 24.03 -9.29
C ALA A 104 10.85 22.62 -9.43
N GLY A 105 9.52 22.48 -9.35
CA GLY A 105 8.80 21.21 -9.37
C GLY A 105 8.76 20.49 -8.02
N ARG A 106 8.60 19.16 -8.03
CA ARG A 106 8.53 18.30 -6.82
C ARG A 106 9.75 17.39 -6.71
N LYS A 107 10.10 16.96 -5.50
CA LYS A 107 11.03 15.84 -5.27
C LYS A 107 10.36 14.54 -5.68
N ASN A 108 11.16 13.52 -5.98
CA ASN A 108 10.62 12.18 -6.19
C ASN A 108 10.06 11.67 -4.85
N PRO A 109 8.83 11.10 -4.82
CA PRO A 109 8.33 10.43 -3.64
C PRO A 109 9.18 9.20 -3.30
N GLN A 110 9.10 8.74 -2.05
CA GLN A 110 9.69 7.46 -1.66
C GLN A 110 9.15 6.30 -2.50
N PHE A 111 7.87 6.33 -2.82
CA PHE A 111 7.16 5.36 -3.64
C PHE A 111 6.60 6.05 -4.90
N ASP A 112 7.09 5.63 -6.06
CA ASP A 112 6.65 6.13 -7.36
C ASP A 112 5.13 6.00 -7.54
N HIS A 113 4.48 6.99 -8.16
CA HIS A 113 3.03 6.98 -8.41
C HIS A 113 2.58 5.71 -9.13
N LYS A 114 3.36 5.21 -10.09
CA LYS A 114 3.05 3.99 -10.84
C LYS A 114 3.00 2.75 -9.96
N LEU A 115 3.74 2.76 -8.85
CA LEU A 115 3.80 1.64 -7.92
C LEU A 115 2.49 1.48 -7.15
N TRP A 116 1.98 2.57 -6.56
CA TRP A 116 0.86 2.50 -5.61
C TRP A 116 -0.51 2.80 -6.22
N THR A 117 -0.56 3.45 -7.38
CA THR A 117 -1.80 3.63 -8.13
C THR A 117 -2.30 2.30 -8.72
N VAL A 118 -3.61 2.14 -8.67
CA VAL A 118 -4.36 0.96 -9.11
C VAL A 118 -5.45 1.30 -10.13
N ASN A 119 -5.51 2.53 -10.65
CA ASN A 119 -6.48 2.96 -11.65
C ASN A 119 -6.51 2.01 -12.87
N ASP A 120 -5.35 1.76 -13.47
CA ASP A 120 -5.14 0.83 -14.59
C ASP A 120 -5.69 -0.57 -14.29
N ARG A 121 -5.40 -1.07 -13.09
CA ARG A 121 -5.84 -2.40 -12.63
C ARG A 121 -7.34 -2.44 -12.36
N ALA A 122 -7.91 -1.35 -11.82
CA ALA A 122 -9.33 -1.24 -11.54
C ALA A 122 -10.14 -1.28 -12.85
N VAL A 123 -9.69 -0.53 -13.87
CA VAL A 123 -10.29 -0.53 -15.20
C VAL A 123 -10.16 -1.90 -15.87
N ALA A 124 -8.99 -2.53 -15.76
CA ALA A 124 -8.72 -3.84 -16.36
C ALA A 124 -9.19 -5.04 -15.51
N THR A 125 -9.96 -4.82 -14.44
CA THR A 125 -10.44 -5.86 -13.50
C THR A 125 -9.35 -6.80 -12.96
N ILE A 126 -8.12 -6.30 -12.85
CA ILE A 126 -6.97 -7.04 -12.30
C ILE A 126 -6.94 -6.88 -10.77
N PRO A 127 -6.60 -7.93 -9.98
CA PRO A 127 -6.52 -7.83 -8.53
C PRO A 127 -5.67 -6.65 -8.01
N ARG A 128 -6.22 -5.89 -7.06
CA ARG A 128 -5.60 -4.70 -6.44
C ARG A 128 -4.96 -4.99 -5.08
N SER A 129 -5.20 -6.17 -4.54
CA SER A 129 -4.54 -6.71 -3.36
C SER A 129 -4.12 -8.16 -3.60
N ASN A 130 -3.28 -8.66 -2.70
CA ASN A 130 -2.80 -10.04 -2.63
C ASN A 130 -3.55 -10.86 -1.55
N ASN A 131 -4.74 -10.42 -1.11
CA ASN A 131 -5.50 -11.07 -0.02
C ASN A 131 -5.74 -12.57 -0.26
N SER A 132 -5.92 -13.01 -1.51
CA SER A 132 -6.10 -14.43 -1.82
C SER A 132 -4.84 -15.25 -1.51
N VAL A 133 -3.67 -14.68 -1.80
CA VAL A 133 -2.36 -15.29 -1.50
C VAL A 133 -2.12 -15.31 0.00
N GLU A 134 -2.42 -14.21 0.70
CA GLU A 134 -2.31 -14.15 2.17
C GLU A 134 -3.28 -15.10 2.87
N GLY A 135 -4.52 -15.20 2.38
CA GLY A 135 -5.50 -16.15 2.87
C GLY A 135 -5.02 -17.59 2.70
N TRP A 136 -4.42 -17.90 1.54
CA TRP A 136 -3.81 -19.21 1.31
C TRP A 136 -2.61 -19.46 2.24
N HIS A 137 -1.70 -18.48 2.39
CA HIS A 137 -0.56 -18.59 3.32
C HIS A 137 -1.02 -18.82 4.77
N ASN A 138 -2.05 -18.10 5.23
CA ASN A 138 -2.59 -18.27 6.58
C ASN A 138 -3.21 -19.67 6.75
N ALA A 139 -4.03 -20.11 5.80
CA ALA A 139 -4.60 -21.45 5.82
C ALA A 139 -3.51 -22.54 5.80
N PHE A 140 -2.49 -22.37 4.98
CA PHE A 140 -1.36 -23.30 4.89
C PHE A 140 -0.57 -23.34 6.20
N ALA A 141 -0.22 -22.19 6.78
CA ALA A 141 0.48 -22.11 8.07
C ALA A 141 -0.30 -22.82 9.18
N ASN A 142 -1.63 -22.62 9.23
CA ASN A 142 -2.50 -23.30 10.18
C ASN A 142 -2.52 -24.84 9.97
N ARG A 143 -2.45 -25.32 8.72
CA ARG A 143 -2.39 -26.78 8.41
C ARG A 143 -1.03 -27.40 8.69
N VAL A 144 0.05 -26.63 8.50
CA VAL A 144 1.39 -27.05 8.88
C VAL A 144 1.46 -27.23 10.40
N ALA A 145 0.81 -26.35 11.17
CA ALA A 145 0.63 -26.44 12.62
C ALA A 145 1.96 -26.63 13.40
N LEU A 146 3.06 -26.13 12.83
CA LEU A 146 4.40 -26.21 13.41
C LEU A 146 5.05 -24.84 13.32
N ASN A 147 5.56 -24.34 14.44
CA ASN A 147 6.42 -23.16 14.44
C ASN A 147 7.81 -23.59 13.93
N HIS A 148 8.26 -22.95 12.84
CA HIS A 148 9.56 -23.21 12.19
C HIS A 148 9.78 -24.68 11.76
N PRO A 149 8.99 -25.21 10.81
CA PRO A 149 9.19 -26.57 10.30
C PRO A 149 10.57 -26.69 9.63
N ASN A 150 11.25 -27.81 9.88
CA ASN A 150 12.43 -28.15 9.08
C ASN A 150 12.03 -28.47 7.63
N ILE A 151 13.01 -28.47 6.73
CA ILE A 151 12.78 -28.62 5.28
C ILE A 151 12.02 -29.91 4.92
N VAL A 152 12.26 -31.01 5.65
CA VAL A 152 11.58 -32.29 5.42
C VAL A 152 10.10 -32.19 5.76
N LYS A 153 9.78 -31.70 6.96
CA LYS A 153 8.38 -31.50 7.40
C LYS A 153 7.64 -30.51 6.52
N LEU A 154 8.32 -29.44 6.08
CA LEU A 154 7.75 -28.49 5.15
C LEU A 154 7.44 -29.14 3.80
N ALA A 155 8.38 -29.91 3.24
CA ALA A 155 8.19 -30.62 1.97
C ALA A 155 7.04 -31.63 2.04
N GLU A 156 6.93 -32.39 3.13
CA GLU A 156 5.81 -33.30 3.36
C GLU A 156 4.47 -32.57 3.34
N LYS A 157 4.37 -31.44 4.04
CA LYS A 157 3.14 -30.63 4.08
C LYS A 157 2.81 -30.01 2.73
N ILE A 158 3.80 -29.55 1.97
CA ILE A 158 3.60 -29.04 0.60
C ILE A 158 3.06 -30.14 -0.31
N ARG A 159 3.65 -31.35 -0.27
CA ARG A 159 3.19 -32.49 -1.08
C ARG A 159 1.76 -32.91 -0.74
N LEU A 160 1.40 -32.91 0.55
CA LEU A 160 0.04 -33.21 1.01
C LEU A 160 -0.98 -32.16 0.53
N GLU A 161 -0.58 -30.90 0.43
CA GLU A 161 -1.46 -29.87 -0.13
C GLU A 161 -1.62 -30.01 -1.64
N GLN A 162 -0.53 -30.32 -2.36
CA GLN A 162 -0.57 -30.55 -3.81
C GLN A 162 -1.50 -31.72 -4.17
N SER A 163 -1.47 -32.82 -3.41
CA SER A 163 -2.30 -34.01 -3.68
C SER A 163 -3.81 -33.78 -3.50
N LYS A 164 -4.25 -32.59 -3.08
CA LYS A 164 -5.68 -32.22 -3.00
C LYS A 164 -6.22 -31.64 -4.31
N PHE A 165 -5.34 -31.36 -5.27
CA PHE A 165 -5.66 -30.71 -6.54
C PHE A 165 -5.32 -31.59 -7.76
N GLU A 166 -4.83 -32.81 -7.52
CA GLU A 166 -4.58 -33.88 -8.49
C GLU A 166 -5.60 -35.00 -8.26
#